data_AF-A0AB72YY74-F1
#
_entry.id   AF-A0AB72YY74-F1
#
_cell.length_a   1.000
_cell.length_b   1.000
_cell.length_c   1.000
_cell.angle_alpha   90.00
_cell.angle_beta   90.00
_cell.angle_gamma   90.00
#
_symmetry.space_group_name_H-M   'P 1'
#
loop_
_entity.id
_entity.type
_entity.pdbx_description
1 polymer ?
#
loop_
_entity_poly.entity_id
_entity_poly.type
_entity_poly.pdbx_seq_one_letter_code
_entity_poly.pdbx_strand_id
1 'polypeptide(L)'
;MPADSAAAHGLIVDCSHGNSGKDEHRQAEVVRNIAGRIAQGEEGITGIMMESFIEGGNQKAAPLDRLVYGRSITDKCLSWDTTERLLRELAHAVSERRWK
;
A
#
# COMPACT_ATOMS: atom_id res chain seq x y z
N MET A 1 21.35 14.04 6.26
CA MET A 1 20.58 13.84 7.51
C MET A 1 21.58 13.59 8.64
N PRO A 2 21.38 14.12 9.86
CA PRO A 2 22.19 13.73 11.01
C PRO A 2 22.16 12.20 11.18
N ALA A 3 23.29 11.59 11.54
CA ALA A 3 23.40 10.13 11.66
C ALA A 3 22.43 9.53 12.69
N ASP A 4 22.02 10.32 13.69
CA ASP A 4 21.12 9.89 14.78
C ASP A 4 19.64 10.24 14.52
N SER A 5 19.30 10.74 13.33
CA SER A 5 17.90 11.03 13.01
C SER A 5 17.15 9.74 12.68
N ALA A 6 15.88 9.63 13.09
CA ALA A 6 15.04 8.49 12.75
C ALA A 6 14.97 8.24 11.22
N ALA A 7 15.10 9.29 10.41
CA ALA A 7 15.11 9.20 8.95
C ALA A 7 16.40 8.58 8.38
N ALA A 8 17.45 8.39 9.17
CA ALA A 8 18.65 7.66 8.76
C ALA A 8 18.39 6.16 8.56
N HIS A 9 17.28 5.63 9.09
CA HIS A 9 16.88 4.23 8.94
C HIS A 9 15.91 3.98 7.77
N GLY A 10 15.67 5.01 6.96
CA GLY A 10 14.72 4.96 5.84
C GLY A 10 13.28 5.28 6.24
N LEU A 11 12.41 5.28 5.24
CA LEU A 11 11.02 5.71 5.35
C LEU A 11 10.07 4.57 4.98
N ILE A 12 9.01 4.43 5.79
CA ILE A 12 7.81 3.67 5.43
C ILE A 12 6.79 4.67 4.88
N VAL A 13 6.25 4.38 3.70
CA VAL A 13 5.24 5.23 3.07
C VAL A 13 3.86 4.56 3.17
N ASP A 14 2.96 5.19 3.90
CA ASP A 14 1.54 4.84 3.83
C ASP A 14 0.97 5.19 2.46
N CYS A 15 0.43 4.22 1.74
CA CYS A 15 -0.14 4.46 0.42
C CYS A 15 -1.62 4.87 0.47
N SER A 16 -2.28 4.76 1.62
CA SER A 16 -3.71 5.07 1.83
C SER A 16 -3.89 6.53 2.29
N HIS A 17 -5.00 6.79 3.00
CA HIS A 17 -5.34 8.02 3.70
C HIS A 17 -5.07 9.29 2.88
N GLY A 18 -4.18 10.16 3.37
CA GLY A 18 -3.85 11.42 2.70
C GLY A 18 -3.13 11.23 1.38
N ASN A 19 -2.34 10.16 1.24
CA ASN A 19 -1.55 9.89 0.04
C ASN A 19 -2.40 9.34 -1.10
N SER A 20 -3.50 8.65 -0.79
CA SER A 20 -4.50 8.26 -1.79
C SER A 20 -5.64 9.28 -1.97
N GLY A 21 -5.78 10.24 -1.05
CA GLY A 21 -6.97 11.09 -0.98
C GLY A 21 -8.24 10.31 -0.61
N LYS A 22 -8.09 9.27 0.21
CA LYS A 22 -9.16 8.34 0.65
C LYS A 22 -9.85 7.60 -0.51
N ASP A 23 -9.10 7.32 -1.57
CA ASP A 23 -9.54 6.57 -2.74
C ASP A 23 -8.67 5.32 -2.92
N GLU A 24 -9.28 4.15 -2.81
CA GLU A 24 -8.61 2.86 -2.91
C GLU A 24 -7.97 2.63 -4.30
N HIS A 25 -8.52 3.21 -5.37
CA HIS A 25 -7.92 3.10 -6.70
C HIS A 25 -6.64 3.93 -6.79
N ARG A 26 -6.64 5.12 -6.18
CA ARG A 26 -5.45 5.97 -6.10
C ARG A 26 -4.38 5.39 -5.19
N GLN A 27 -4.76 4.66 -4.14
CA GLN A 27 -3.79 3.89 -3.34
C GLN A 27 -2.99 2.92 -4.23
N ALA A 28 -3.64 2.23 -5.17
CA ALA A 28 -2.92 1.36 -6.12
C ALA A 28 -1.94 2.15 -7.02
N GLU A 29 -2.29 3.38 -7.42
CA GLU A 29 -1.40 4.26 -8.18
C GLU A 29 -0.18 4.69 -7.36
N VAL A 30 -0.38 5.03 -6.08
CA VAL A 30 0.71 5.37 -5.14
C VAL A 30 1.67 4.19 -4.98
N VAL A 31 1.13 2.98 -4.81
CA VAL A 31 1.94 1.75 -4.71
C VAL A 31 2.78 1.55 -5.98
N ARG A 32 2.20 1.70 -7.17
CA ARG A 32 2.93 1.56 -8.44
C ARG A 32 4.00 2.62 -8.63
N ASN A 33 3.72 3.86 -8.22
CA ASN A 33 4.71 4.93 -8.24
C ASN A 33 5.92 4.58 -7.36
N ILE A 34 5.67 4.12 -6.13
CA ILE A 34 6.72 3.71 -5.20
C ILE A 34 7.48 2.49 -5.74
N ALA A 35 6.79 1.49 -6.31
CA ALA A 35 7.43 0.34 -6.94
C ALA A 35 8.40 0.79 -8.07
N GLY A 36 7.98 1.72 -8.93
CA GLY A 36 8.84 2.28 -9.97
C GLY A 36 10.09 2.97 -9.41
N ARG A 37 9.95 3.74 -8.33
CA ARG A 37 11.07 4.39 -7.63
C ARG A 37 12.04 3.39 -7.01
N ILE A 38 11.51 2.33 -6.38
CA ILE A 38 12.31 1.22 -5.84
C ILE A 38 13.10 0.56 -6.98
N ALA A 39 12.45 0.18 -8.07
CA ALA A 39 13.10 -0.44 -9.24
C ALA A 39 14.19 0.46 -9.86
N GLN A 40 14.05 1.78 -9.75
CA GLN A 40 15.03 2.77 -10.22
C GLN A 40 16.25 2.95 -9.30
N GLY A 41 16.27 2.33 -8.12
CA GLY A 41 17.43 2.39 -7.21
C GLY A 41 17.21 3.25 -5.96
N GLU A 42 15.99 3.70 -5.67
CA GLU A 42 15.77 4.50 -4.46
C GLU A 42 15.98 3.67 -3.19
N GLU A 43 16.95 4.08 -2.37
CA GLU A 43 17.35 3.36 -1.15
C GLU A 43 16.59 3.84 0.10
N GLY A 44 16.11 5.09 0.08
CA GLY A 44 15.48 5.71 1.24
C GLY A 44 14.11 5.14 1.61
N ILE A 45 13.44 4.42 0.71
CA ILE A 45 12.15 3.77 0.95
C ILE A 45 12.42 2.33 1.42
N THR A 46 12.13 2.06 2.69
CA THR A 46 12.37 0.76 3.34
C THR A 46 11.11 -0.05 3.53
N GLY A 47 9.93 0.56 3.37
CA GLY A 47 8.66 -0.14 3.38
C GLY A 47 7.49 0.69 2.86
N ILE A 48 6.35 0.02 2.71
CA ILE A 48 5.06 0.67 2.44
C ILE A 48 3.99 0.09 3.36
N MET A 49 2.91 0.85 3.56
CA MET A 49 1.68 0.36 4.16
C MET A 49 0.54 0.41 3.12
N MET A 50 -0.27 -0.65 3.07
CA MET A 50 -1.45 -0.73 2.23
C MET A 50 -2.65 -1.15 3.08
N GLU A 51 -3.78 -0.47 2.92
CA GLU A 51 -5.07 -0.94 3.42
C GLU A 51 -5.73 -1.83 2.36
N SER A 52 -5.96 -3.09 2.71
CA SER A 52 -6.57 -4.08 1.83
C SER A 52 -7.43 -5.06 2.61
N PHE A 53 -8.42 -5.64 1.93
CA PHE A 53 -9.28 -6.66 2.51
C PHE A 53 -9.74 -7.65 1.44
N ILE A 54 -10.61 -8.60 1.80
CA ILE A 54 -11.08 -9.63 0.86
C ILE A 54 -11.89 -8.96 -0.27
N GLU A 55 -12.87 -8.15 0.11
CA GLU A 55 -13.72 -7.32 -0.75
C GLU A 55 -13.23 -5.86 -0.77
N GLY A 56 -13.31 -5.24 -1.94
CA GLY A 56 -12.90 -3.84 -2.14
C GLY A 56 -13.89 -2.81 -1.59
N GLY A 57 -13.37 -1.60 -1.37
CA GLY A 57 -14.10 -0.45 -0.87
C GLY A 57 -14.43 -0.58 0.61
N ASN A 58 -15.56 0.00 1.03
CA ASN A 58 -16.07 -0.11 2.40
C ASN A 58 -17.60 -0.27 2.43
N GLN A 59 -18.11 -0.48 3.64
CA GLN A 59 -19.52 -0.51 3.97
C GLN A 59 -19.77 0.23 5.29
N LYS A 60 -21.02 0.57 5.58
CA LYS A 60 -21.39 1.16 6.87
C LYS A 60 -21.42 0.07 7.95
N ALA A 61 -21.05 0.42 9.18
CA ALA A 61 -21.22 -0.46 10.32
C ALA A 61 -22.71 -0.86 10.49
N ALA A 62 -22.95 -2.13 10.77
CA ALA A 62 -24.27 -2.74 10.91
C ALA A 62 -24.17 -4.03 11.76
N PRO A 63 -25.31 -4.58 12.23
CA PRO A 63 -25.34 -5.94 12.78
C PRO A 63 -24.68 -6.97 11.85
N LEU A 64 -24.06 -8.00 12.43
CA LEU A 64 -23.19 -8.93 11.71
C LEU A 64 -23.89 -9.64 10.54
N ASP A 65 -25.18 -9.97 10.69
CA ASP A 65 -26.02 -10.63 9.69
C ASP A 65 -26.36 -9.74 8.47
N ARG A 66 -26.00 -8.45 8.51
CA ARG A 66 -26.22 -7.48 7.43
C ARG A 66 -24.92 -7.00 6.78
N LEU A 67 -23.77 -7.46 7.27
CA LEU A 67 -22.47 -7.07 6.73
C LEU A 67 -22.09 -8.00 5.57
N VAL A 68 -21.51 -7.41 4.52
CA VAL A 68 -20.78 -8.18 3.52
C VAL A 68 -19.50 -8.70 4.19
N TYR A 69 -19.36 -10.02 4.24
CA TYR A 69 -18.15 -10.65 4.76
C TYR A 69 -16.92 -10.15 3.99
N GLY A 70 -15.85 -9.85 4.71
CA GLY A 70 -14.60 -9.45 4.07
C GLY A 70 -14.62 -8.04 3.46
N ARG A 71 -15.60 -7.18 3.80
CA ARG A 71 -15.62 -5.75 3.41
C ARG A 71 -15.46 -4.83 4.61
N SER A 72 -14.56 -3.85 4.50
CA SER A 72 -14.19 -2.95 5.61
C SER A 72 -15.38 -2.12 6.08
N ILE A 73 -15.54 -1.93 7.40
CA ILE A 73 -16.55 -1.03 7.98
C ILE A 73 -15.99 0.37 8.27
N THR A 74 -14.72 0.61 7.98
CA THR A 74 -14.00 1.87 8.23
C THR A 74 -13.58 2.50 6.90
N ASP A 75 -12.29 2.67 6.65
CA ASP A 75 -11.76 3.21 5.41
C ASP A 75 -11.85 2.19 4.27
N LYS A 76 -11.84 2.71 3.05
CA LYS A 76 -11.94 1.89 1.84
C LYS A 76 -10.65 1.13 1.61
N CYS A 77 -10.78 -0.17 1.34
CA CYS A 77 -9.66 -1.06 1.13
C CYS A 77 -9.54 -1.50 -0.33
N LEU A 78 -8.32 -1.83 -0.74
CA LEU A 78 -8.09 -2.60 -1.96
C LEU A 78 -8.75 -3.99 -1.84
N SER A 79 -9.27 -4.52 -2.96
CA SER A 79 -9.72 -5.91 -3.05
C SER A 79 -8.53 -6.88 -3.05
N TRP A 80 -8.78 -8.14 -2.68
CA TRP A 80 -7.76 -9.19 -2.67
C TRP A 80 -7.01 -9.32 -4.00
N ASP A 81 -7.75 -9.37 -5.12
CA ASP A 81 -7.14 -9.49 -6.46
C ASP A 81 -6.21 -8.33 -6.79
N THR A 82 -6.53 -7.12 -6.29
CA THR A 82 -5.69 -5.94 -6.49
C THR A 82 -4.45 -6.01 -5.60
N THR A 83 -4.62 -6.42 -4.34
CA THR A 83 -3.53 -6.63 -3.38
C THR A 83 -2.52 -7.65 -3.89
N GLU A 84 -2.97 -8.81 -4.38
CA GLU A 84 -2.08 -9.84 -4.89
C GLU A 84 -1.23 -9.32 -6.05
N ARG A 85 -1.85 -8.62 -7.02
CA ARG A 85 -1.14 -8.02 -8.15
C ARG A 85 -0.09 -7.01 -7.70
N LEU A 86 -0.46 -6.10 -6.80
CA LEU A 86 0.46 -5.08 -6.29
C LEU A 86 1.62 -5.69 -5.49
N LEU A 87 1.38 -6.72 -4.68
CA LEU A 87 2.44 -7.44 -3.97
C LEU A 87 3.44 -8.09 -4.94
N ARG A 88 2.96 -8.66 -6.05
CA ARG A 88 3.83 -9.21 -7.10
C ARG A 88 4.62 -8.12 -7.83
N GLU A 89 3.98 -6.98 -8.15
CA GLU A 89 4.65 -5.81 -8.75
C GLU A 89 5.76 -5.26 -7.84
N LEU A 90 5.50 -5.14 -6.53
CA LEU A 90 6.50 -4.73 -5.54
C LEU A 90 7.66 -5.72 -5.42
N ALA A 91 7.37 -7.03 -5.41
CA ALA A 91 8.39 -8.07 -5.36
C ALA A 91 9.30 -8.03 -6.61
N HIS A 92 8.72 -7.75 -7.79
CA HIS A 92 9.47 -7.54 -9.01
C HIS A 92 10.39 -6.32 -8.89
N ALA A 93 9.86 -5.16 -8.49
CA ALA A 93 10.64 -3.94 -8.33
C ALA A 93 11.82 -4.08 -7.34
N VAL A 94 11.59 -4.77 -6.22
CA VAL A 94 12.66 -5.06 -5.24
C VAL A 94 13.73 -5.98 -5.85
N SER A 95 13.33 -6.96 -6.67
CA SER A 95 14.30 -7.81 -7.37
C SER A 95 15.10 -7.01 -8.39
N GLU A 96 14.45 -6.19 -9.23
CA GLU A 96 15.15 -5.34 -10.19
C GLU A 96 16.17 -4.42 -9.52
N ARG A 97 15.84 -3.83 -8.36
CA ARG A 97 16.79 -3.02 -7.60
C ARG A 97 18.01 -3.81 -7.11
N ARG A 98 17.79 -5.04 -6.63
CA ARG A 98 18.86 -5.87 -6.04
C ARG A 98 19.84 -6.43 -7.07
N TRP A 99 19.37 -6.66 -8.29
CA TRP A 99 20.12 -7.34 -9.35
C TRP A 99 20.52 -6.42 -10.51
N LYS A 100 20.22 -5.12 -10.41
CA LYS A 100 20.95 -4.08 -11.15
C LYS A 100 22.35 -3.92 -10.57
#